data_AF-A0A946W876-F1
#
_entry.id   AF-A0A946W876-F1
#
_cell.length_a   1.000
_cell.length_b   1.000
_cell.length_c   1.000
_cell.angle_alpha   90.00
_cell.angle_beta   90.00
_cell.angle_gamma   90.00
#
_symmetry.space_group_name_H-M   'P 1'
#
loop_
_entity.id
_entity.type
_entity.pdbx_description
1 polymer ?
#
loop_
_entity_poly.entity_id
_entity_poly.type
_entity_poly.pdbx_seq_one_letter_code
_entity_poly.pdbx_strand_id
1 'polypeptide(L)'
;MFEVQYYLCVDITARCSNLLPHPLTEYQEFLHKTIFDLRKDGLTFNQIADWLNAKGHKTPRNHKFKGTHVFGILKKKQLRDERNNKPYELTLSEWYEKDVKRSP
;
A
#
# COMPACT_ATOMS: atom_id res chain seq x y z
N MET A 1 -0.45 -7.26 52.34
CA MET A 1 0.50 -6.49 51.52
C MET A 1 1.09 -7.49 50.54
N PHE A 2 0.69 -7.47 49.27
CA PHE A 2 1.15 -8.47 48.30
C PHE A 2 2.50 -8.01 47.73
N GLU A 3 3.57 -8.73 48.04
CA GLU A 3 4.88 -8.55 47.41
C GLU A 3 4.90 -9.28 46.07
N VAL A 4 5.12 -8.53 45.00
CA VAL A 4 5.33 -9.08 43.66
C VAL A 4 6.70 -9.79 43.66
N GLN A 5 6.71 -11.12 43.58
CA GLN A 5 7.94 -11.93 43.64
C GLN A 5 8.75 -11.92 42.33
N TYR A 6 8.08 -11.76 41.18
CA TYR A 6 8.71 -11.75 39.85
C TYR A 6 7.95 -10.80 38.92
N TYR A 7 8.66 -10.09 38.05
CA TYR A 7 8.07 -9.29 36.99
C TYR A 7 8.74 -9.63 35.65
N LEU A 8 7.95 -9.71 34.59
CA LEU A 8 8.41 -9.91 33.22
C LEU A 8 8.27 -8.59 32.47
N CYS A 9 9.38 -8.05 31.97
CA CYS A 9 9.38 -6.88 31.10
C CYS A 9 9.73 -7.34 29.68
N VAL A 10 8.88 -6.99 28.71
CA VAL A 10 9.07 -7.37 27.30
C VAL A 10 8.97 -6.13 26.43
N ASP A 11 10.00 -5.91 25.61
CA ASP A 11 9.94 -4.94 24.52
C ASP A 11 9.43 -5.62 23.25
N ILE A 12 8.14 -5.45 22.97
CA ILE A 12 7.53 -5.98 21.74
C ILE A 12 7.74 -4.98 20.61
N THR A 13 8.63 -5.30 19.66
CA THR A 13 8.80 -4.50 18.44
C THR A 13 8.01 -5.14 17.30
N ALA A 14 6.82 -4.60 17.02
CA ALA A 14 6.03 -4.98 15.84
C ALA A 14 6.39 -4.09 14.63
N ARG A 15 6.84 -4.68 13.52
CA ARG A 15 7.19 -3.95 12.29
C ARG A 15 6.09 -4.06 11.23
N CYS A 16 5.03 -3.26 11.33
CA CYS A 16 3.99 -3.28 10.31
C CYS A 16 4.32 -2.31 9.16
N SER A 17 4.75 -2.83 8.01
CA SER A 17 5.05 -2.04 6.79
C SER A 17 3.82 -1.39 6.14
N ASN A 18 2.62 -1.78 6.56
CA ASN A 18 1.34 -1.31 6.03
C ASN A 18 0.65 -0.23 6.89
N LEU A 19 1.29 0.30 7.94
CA LEU A 19 0.62 1.20 8.89
C LEU A 19 0.18 2.54 8.28
N LEU A 20 0.78 3.00 7.17
CA LEU A 20 0.42 4.25 6.51
C LEU A 20 0.62 4.16 4.98
N PRO A 21 -0.28 3.49 4.22
CA PRO A 21 -0.24 3.59 2.77
C PRO A 21 -0.56 5.03 2.38
N HIS A 22 0.36 5.70 1.68
CA HIS A 22 0.09 7.05 1.16
C HIS A 22 -1.25 7.04 0.40
N PRO A 23 -2.19 7.95 0.73
CA PRO A 23 -3.46 8.02 0.02
C PRO A 23 -3.19 8.35 -1.44
N LEU A 24 -3.98 7.73 -2.32
CA LEU A 24 -3.96 8.06 -3.74
C LEU A 24 -4.59 9.45 -3.90
N THR A 25 -4.12 10.25 -4.85
CA THR A 25 -4.78 11.53 -5.12
C THR A 25 -6.13 11.30 -5.79
N GLU A 26 -7.08 12.22 -5.65
CA GLU A 26 -8.40 12.12 -6.28
C GLU A 26 -8.31 11.84 -7.79
N TYR A 27 -7.36 12.49 -8.47
CA TYR A 27 -7.13 12.27 -9.89
C TYR A 27 -6.61 10.85 -10.20
N GLN A 28 -5.75 10.28 -9.35
CA GLN A 28 -5.28 8.92 -9.52
C GLN A 28 -6.41 7.90 -9.29
N GLU A 29 -7.30 8.15 -8.33
CA GLU A 29 -8.48 7.31 -8.09
C GLU A 29 -9.46 7.39 -9.26
N PHE A 30 -9.73 8.60 -9.74
CA PHE A 30 -10.55 8.84 -10.94
C PHE A 30 -10.01 8.08 -12.15
N LEU A 31 -8.72 8.22 -12.44
CA LEU A 31 -8.08 7.52 -13.56
C LEU A 31 -8.20 6.01 -13.41
N HIS A 32 -7.92 5.48 -12.22
CA HIS A 32 -8.01 4.05 -11.98
C HIS A 32 -9.44 3.53 -12.20
N LYS A 33 -10.44 4.17 -11.57
CA LYS A 33 -11.84 3.78 -11.69
C LYS A 33 -12.31 3.82 -13.14
N THR A 34 -12.04 4.92 -13.83
CA THR A 34 -12.41 5.10 -15.24
C THR A 34 -11.76 4.05 -16.14
N ILE A 35 -10.47 3.78 -15.97
CA ILE A 35 -9.75 2.77 -16.75
C ILE A 35 -10.30 1.36 -16.45
N PHE A 36 -10.60 1.07 -15.19
CA PHE A 36 -11.16 -0.22 -14.77
C PHE A 36 -12.55 -0.46 -15.39
N ASP A 37 -13.42 0.53 -15.34
CA ASP A 37 -14.77 0.45 -15.91
C ASP A 37 -14.69 0.26 -17.44
N LEU A 38 -13.90 1.07 -18.14
CA LEU A 38 -13.71 0.92 -19.60
C LEU A 38 -13.08 -0.44 -19.98
N ARG A 39 -12.23 -1.00 -19.11
CA ARG A 39 -11.65 -2.32 -19.35
C ARG A 39 -12.67 -3.43 -19.15
N LYS A 40 -13.58 -3.28 -18.18
CA LYS A 40 -14.72 -4.17 -17.96
C LYS A 40 -15.70 -4.14 -19.14
N ASP A 41 -15.86 -2.98 -19.76
CA ASP A 41 -16.65 -2.80 -20.99
C ASP A 41 -15.97 -3.38 -22.25
N GLY A 42 -14.76 -3.93 -22.13
CA GLY A 42 -14.07 -4.66 -23.21
C GLY A 42 -13.10 -3.83 -24.04
N LEU A 43 -12.91 -2.53 -23.74
CA LEU A 43 -11.98 -1.69 -24.51
C LEU A 43 -10.53 -2.13 -24.30
N THR A 44 -9.74 -2.10 -25.36
CA THR A 44 -8.29 -2.37 -25.32
C THR A 44 -7.52 -1.20 -24.68
N PHE A 45 -6.29 -1.45 -24.21
CA PHE A 45 -5.48 -0.41 -23.57
C PHE A 45 -5.22 0.80 -24.49
N ASN A 46 -5.08 0.58 -25.79
CA ASN A 46 -4.88 1.66 -26.75
C ASN A 46 -6.17 2.49 -26.91
N GLN A 47 -7.33 1.85 -27.06
CA GLN A 47 -8.62 2.54 -27.13
C GLN A 47 -8.91 3.35 -25.87
N ILE A 48 -8.57 2.84 -24.69
CA ILE A 48 -8.70 3.56 -23.42
C ILE A 48 -7.77 4.77 -23.40
N ALA A 49 -6.52 4.62 -23.85
CA ALA A 49 -5.59 5.75 -23.94
C ALA A 49 -6.10 6.84 -24.88
N ASP A 50 -6.66 6.44 -26.04
CA ASP A 50 -7.25 7.36 -27.00
C ASP A 50 -8.48 8.08 -26.43
N TRP A 51 -9.34 7.36 -25.71
CA TRP A 51 -10.49 7.93 -25.01
C TRP A 51 -10.07 8.98 -23.97
N LEU A 52 -9.04 8.66 -23.16
CA LEU A 52 -8.50 9.59 -22.15
C LEU A 52 -7.93 10.85 -22.81
N ASN A 53 -7.19 10.69 -23.90
CA ASN A 53 -6.63 11.79 -24.66
C ASN A 53 -7.73 12.64 -25.31
N ALA A 54 -8.78 12.02 -25.86
CA ALA A 54 -9.91 12.70 -26.49
C ALA A 54 -10.72 13.53 -25.48
N LYS A 55 -10.84 13.05 -24.24
CA LYS A 55 -11.43 13.81 -23.12
C LYS A 55 -10.50 14.88 -22.52
N GLY A 56 -9.27 15.01 -23.04
CA GLY A 56 -8.31 16.02 -22.60
C GLY A 56 -7.55 15.65 -21.32
N HIS A 57 -7.68 14.42 -20.83
CA HIS A 57 -6.93 13.96 -19.66
C HIS A 57 -5.45 13.80 -20.00
N LYS A 58 -4.58 14.22 -19.07
CA LYS A 58 -3.12 14.09 -19.21
C LYS A 58 -2.56 13.25 -18.08
N THR A 59 -1.41 12.65 -18.33
CA THR A 59 -0.63 12.03 -17.25
C THR A 59 -0.25 13.07 -16.21
N PRO A 60 0.12 12.68 -14.96
CA PRO A 60 0.57 13.63 -13.94
C PRO A 60 1.74 14.54 -14.37
N ARG A 61 2.51 14.12 -15.38
CA ARG A 61 3.61 14.88 -15.99
C ARG A 61 3.18 15.65 -17.25
N ASN A 62 1.88 15.87 -17.45
CA ASN A 62 1.30 16.58 -18.59
C ASN A 62 1.57 15.98 -19.99
N HIS A 63 1.90 14.69 -20.08
CA HIS A 63 2.01 13.97 -21.36
C HIS A 63 0.72 13.28 -21.75
N LYS A 64 0.54 13.02 -23.05
CA LYS A 64 -0.53 12.17 -23.61
C LYS A 64 -0.44 10.74 -23.06
N PHE A 65 -1.60 10.11 -22.92
CA PHE A 65 -1.70 8.70 -22.57
C PHE A 65 -1.27 7.80 -23.73
N LYS A 66 -0.61 6.70 -23.38
CA LYS A 66 -0.29 5.58 -24.25
C LYS A 66 -0.87 4.32 -23.62
N GLY A 67 -1.14 3.27 -24.40
CA GLY A 67 -1.65 2.00 -23.85
C GLY A 67 -0.77 1.41 -22.74
N THR A 68 0.56 1.63 -22.82
CA THR A 68 1.52 1.24 -21.77
C THR A 68 1.27 1.95 -20.43
N HIS A 69 0.85 3.22 -20.46
CA HIS A 69 0.50 3.96 -19.25
C HIS A 69 -0.76 3.37 -18.60
N VAL A 70 -1.78 3.06 -19.40
CA VAL A 70 -3.04 2.46 -18.94
C VAL A 70 -2.79 1.12 -18.26
N PHE A 71 -2.03 0.23 -18.92
CA PHE A 71 -1.61 -1.04 -18.33
C PHE A 71 -0.84 -0.85 -17.03
N GLY A 72 0.12 0.09 -17.00
CA GLY A 72 0.92 0.38 -15.81
C GLY A 72 0.08 0.88 -14.64
N ILE A 73 -0.97 1.68 -14.88
CA ILE A 73 -1.87 2.17 -13.83
C ILE A 73 -2.64 1.01 -13.18
N LEU A 74 -3.24 0.13 -13.99
CA LEU A 74 -3.96 -1.05 -13.48
C LEU A 74 -3.04 -1.96 -12.68
N LYS A 75 -1.88 -2.31 -13.25
CA LYS A 75 -0.89 -3.19 -12.58
C LYS A 75 -0.43 -2.61 -11.24
N LYS A 76 -0.16 -1.30 -11.18
CA LYS A 76 0.27 -0.64 -9.94
C LYS A 76 -0.82 -0.62 -8.87
N LYS A 77 -2.09 -0.43 -9.26
CA LYS A 77 -3.18 -0.51 -8.30
C LYS A 77 -3.34 -1.93 -7.75
N GLN A 78 -3.28 -2.94 -8.61
CA GLN A 78 -3.34 -4.34 -8.19
C GLN A 78 -2.23 -4.68 -7.18
N LEU A 79 -0.97 -4.33 -7.47
CA LEU A 79 0.15 -4.56 -6.54
C LEU A 79 -0.02 -3.82 -5.21
N ARG A 80 -0.59 -2.60 -5.25
CA ARG A 80 -0.90 -1.84 -4.03
C ARG A 80 -1.96 -2.54 -3.20
N ASP A 81 -3.01 -3.05 -3.83
CA ASP A 81 -4.10 -3.75 -3.15
C ASP A 81 -3.63 -5.08 -2.58
N GLU A 82 -2.81 -5.83 -3.32
CA GLU A 82 -2.13 -7.05 -2.85
C GLU A 82 -1.26 -6.74 -1.62
N ARG A 83 -0.47 -5.67 -1.66
CA ARG A 83 0.34 -5.24 -0.52
C ARG A 83 -0.53 -4.89 0.68
N ASN A 84 -1.59 -4.11 0.48
CA ASN A 84 -2.47 -3.65 1.55
C ASN A 84 -3.27 -4.81 2.18
N ASN A 85 -3.66 -5.80 1.39
CA ASN A 85 -4.44 -6.97 1.84
C ASN A 85 -3.56 -8.10 2.38
N LYS A 86 -2.22 -8.01 2.25
CA LYS A 86 -1.32 -9.06 2.73
C LYS A 86 -1.37 -9.10 4.27
N PRO A 87 -1.71 -10.25 4.89
CA PRO A 87 -1.62 -10.40 6.34
C PRO A 87 -0.16 -10.27 6.77
N TYR A 88 0.07 -9.57 7.88
CA TYR A 88 1.42 -9.42 8.41
C TYR A 88 1.79 -10.64 9.27
N GLU A 89 2.94 -11.24 8.97
CA GLU A 89 3.55 -12.24 9.85
C GLU A 89 4.21 -11.52 11.04
N LEU A 90 3.60 -11.70 12.22
CA LEU A 90 4.20 -11.31 13.49
C LEU A 90 5.48 -12.11 13.70
N THR A 91 6.62 -11.50 13.41
CA THR A 91 7.93 -12.04 13.77
C THR A 91 8.32 -11.49 15.14
N LEU A 92 8.35 -12.37 16.14
CA LEU A 92 8.94 -12.05 17.43
C LEU A 92 10.46 -12.06 17.26
N SER A 93 11.12 -10.95 17.60
CA SER A 93 12.58 -10.92 17.68
C SER A 93 13.08 -11.85 18.79
N GLU A 94 14.30 -12.37 18.65
CA GLU A 94 14.96 -13.16 19.69
C GLU A 94 14.94 -12.39 21.03
N TRP A 95 14.49 -13.10 22.06
CA TRP A 95 14.42 -12.59 23.42
C TRP A 95 15.84 -12.39 23.95
N TYR A 96 16.13 -11.24 24.54
CA TYR A 96 17.34 -11.05 25.33
C TYR A 96 16.96 -10.88 26.79
N GLU A 97 17.55 -11.72 27.65
CA GLU A 97 17.45 -11.57 29.09
C GLU A 97 18.35 -10.40 29.51
N LYS A 98 17.78 -9.41 30.20
CA LYS A 98 18.53 -8.28 30.73
C LYS A 98 18.42 -8.31 32.24
N ASP A 99 19.52 -8.63 32.91
CA ASP A 99 19.62 -8.50 34.35
C ASP A 99 19.41 -7.03 34.75
N VAL A 100 18.25 -6.75 35.34
CA VAL A 100 18.00 -5.44 35.96
C VAL A 100 18.80 -5.40 37.25
N LYS A 101 19.97 -4.76 37.21
CA LYS A 101 20.68 -4.42 38.45
C LYS A 101 19.76 -3.51 39.28
N ARG A 102 19.26 -4.02 40.41
CA ARG A 102 18.63 -3.18 41.43
C ARG A 102 19.64 -2.09 41.81
N SER A 103 19.28 -0.82 41.61
CA SER A 103 20.02 0.26 42.23
C SER A 103 19.87 0.14 43.76
N PRO A 104 20.95 0.43 44.51
CA PRO A 104 20.98 0.28 45.97
C PRO A 104 19.98 1.19 46.69
#